data_AF-F4W3T9-F1
#
_entry.id   AF-F4W3T9-F1
#
_cell.length_a   1.000
_cell.length_b   1.000
_cell.length_c   1.000
_cell.angle_alpha   90.00
_cell.angle_beta   90.00
_cell.angle_gamma   90.00
#
_symmetry.space_group_name_H-M   'P 1'
#
loop_
_entity.id
_entity.type
_entity.pdbx_description
1 polymer ?
#
loop_
_entity_poly.entity_id
_entity_poly.type
_entity_poly.pdbx_seq_one_letter_code
_entity_poly.pdbx_strand_id
1 'polypeptide(L)'
;PLVFMMPIVVICFFFIMHKDKVDFQQSVLSVTLALGFNGLITDILKLIVGRPRPDFFWRCFPDGQMNPEFKCTGDPIIIRDGKKSFPSGHSSFAFASFGFIALYLAGKLHTFSLAGKGQSWKLCTFLLPLCIALTIALSRTCDYHHHWQDVVIGSVIGYCLTYVCYRHYYPSLDSPYCDKPYVALTLQVQSDTVRSNKNEQIKWI
;
A
#
# COMPACT_ATOMS: atom_id res chain seq x y z
N PRO A 1 -9.87 8.70 4.87
CA PRO A 1 -9.83 8.17 6.25
C PRO A 1 -9.68 6.63 6.32
N LEU A 2 -10.58 5.84 5.71
CA LEU A 2 -10.56 4.37 5.79
C LEU A 2 -9.20 3.76 5.39
N VAL A 3 -8.65 4.21 4.27
CA VAL A 3 -7.40 3.72 3.68
C VAL A 3 -6.18 3.91 4.62
N PHE A 4 -6.18 4.93 5.47
CA PHE A 4 -5.08 5.16 6.40
C PHE A 4 -5.25 4.39 7.71
N MET A 5 -6.50 4.17 8.15
CA MET A 5 -6.79 3.53 9.44
C MET A 5 -6.70 2.01 9.37
N MET A 6 -7.07 1.39 8.25
CA MET A 6 -7.19 -0.07 8.16
C MET A 6 -5.89 -0.83 8.41
N PRO A 7 -4.71 -0.44 7.86
CA PRO A 7 -3.46 -1.14 8.16
C PRO A 7 -3.11 -1.07 9.66
N ILE A 8 -3.34 0.08 10.28
CA ILE A 8 -3.05 0.28 11.71
C ILE A 8 -3.94 -0.63 12.56
N VAL A 9 -5.22 -0.77 12.21
CA VAL A 9 -6.13 -1.70 12.89
C VAL A 9 -5.63 -3.14 12.80
N VAL A 10 -5.22 -3.60 11.60
CA VAL A 10 -4.70 -4.96 11.39
C VAL A 10 -3.39 -5.18 12.16
N ILE A 11 -2.46 -4.23 12.09
CA ILE A 11 -1.18 -4.31 12.82
C ILE A 11 -1.42 -4.36 14.33
N CYS A 12 -2.29 -3.51 14.87
CA CYS A 12 -2.65 -3.50 16.28
C CYS A 12 -3.30 -4.81 16.71
N PHE A 13 -4.17 -5.40 15.88
CA PHE A 13 -4.77 -6.70 16.14
C PHE A 13 -3.70 -7.80 16.29
N PHE A 14 -2.77 -7.91 15.35
CA PHE A 14 -1.66 -8.87 15.44
C PHE A 14 -0.75 -8.60 16.64
N PHE A 15 -0.47 -7.33 16.96
CA PHE A 15 0.29 -6.97 18.15
C PHE A 15 -0.42 -7.39 19.44
N ILE A 16 -1.74 -7.21 19.54
CA ILE A 16 -2.50 -7.63 20.72
C ILE A 16 -2.44 -9.15 20.90
N MET A 17 -2.53 -9.92 19.80
CA MET A 17 -2.49 -11.38 19.82
C MET A 17 -1.10 -11.96 20.13
N HIS A 18 -0.05 -11.46 19.46
CA HIS A 18 1.28 -12.07 19.50
C HIS A 18 2.25 -11.36 20.44
N LYS A 19 1.95 -10.12 20.85
CA LYS A 19 2.81 -9.27 21.70
C LYS A 19 4.23 -9.06 21.15
N ASP A 20 4.43 -9.25 19.85
CA ASP A 20 5.71 -9.03 19.16
C ASP A 20 5.92 -7.53 18.88
N LYS A 21 6.74 -6.89 19.72
CA LYS A 21 7.07 -5.46 19.60
C LYS A 21 7.93 -5.16 18.37
N VAL A 22 8.81 -6.09 17.98
CA VAL A 22 9.71 -5.89 16.85
C VAL A 22 8.88 -5.87 15.57
N ASP A 23 8.00 -6.85 15.41
CA ASP A 23 7.08 -6.90 14.28
C ASP A 23 6.16 -5.68 14.21
N PHE A 24 5.60 -5.25 15.34
CA PHE A 24 4.77 -4.05 15.40
C PHE A 24 5.53 -2.80 14.92
N GLN A 25 6.75 -2.58 15.41
CA GLN A 25 7.56 -1.43 14.98
C GLN A 25 7.90 -1.49 13.48
N GLN A 26 8.34 -2.65 12.99
CA GLN A 26 8.73 -2.80 11.60
C GLN A 26 7.54 -2.72 10.63
N SER A 27 6.37 -3.25 11.00
CA SER A 27 5.14 -3.10 10.21
C SER A 27 4.65 -1.65 10.14
N VAL A 28 4.68 -0.91 11.26
CA VAL A 28 4.33 0.53 11.28
C VAL A 28 5.30 1.34 10.41
N LEU A 29 6.62 1.10 10.53
CA LEU A 29 7.62 1.77 9.70
C LEU A 29 7.42 1.44 8.21
N SER A 30 7.20 0.18 7.88
CA SER A 30 6.98 -0.26 6.51
C SER A 30 5.74 0.38 5.86
N VAL A 31 4.60 0.42 6.57
CA VAL A 31 3.37 0.96 5.99
C VAL A 31 3.40 2.49 5.90
N THR A 32 3.98 3.16 6.89
CA THR A 32 4.13 4.62 6.86
C THR A 32 5.08 5.08 5.76
N LEU A 33 6.19 4.36 5.55
CA LEU A 33 7.10 4.59 4.42
C LEU A 33 6.37 4.40 3.08
N ALA A 34 5.65 3.28 2.93
CA ALA A 34 4.88 2.99 1.72
C ALA A 34 3.86 4.09 1.40
N LEU A 35 3.06 4.49 2.37
CA LEU A 35 2.03 5.53 2.20
C LEU A 35 2.65 6.91 1.94
N GLY A 36 3.75 7.25 2.62
CA GLY A 36 4.47 8.50 2.43
C GLY A 36 5.05 8.64 1.03
N PHE A 37 5.81 7.64 0.56
CA PHE A 37 6.34 7.62 -0.80
C PHE A 37 5.25 7.58 -1.86
N ASN A 38 4.19 6.82 -1.61
CA ASN A 38 3.05 6.77 -2.51
C ASN A 38 2.38 8.13 -2.68
N GLY A 39 2.13 8.84 -1.58
CA GLY A 39 1.56 10.18 -1.60
C GLY A 39 2.46 11.16 -2.35
N LEU A 40 3.75 11.19 -2.00
CA LEU A 40 4.73 12.06 -2.63
C LEU A 40 4.78 11.86 -4.16
N ILE A 41 4.96 10.62 -4.61
CA ILE A 41 5.07 10.31 -6.04
C ILE A 41 3.75 10.63 -6.77
N THR A 42 2.61 10.23 -6.19
CA THR A 42 1.30 10.46 -6.81
C THR A 42 1.00 11.95 -6.96
N ASP A 43 1.30 12.77 -5.95
CA ASP A 43 1.05 14.20 -5.98
C ASP A 43 1.99 14.93 -6.95
N ILE A 44 3.26 14.54 -6.99
CA ILE A 44 4.22 15.06 -7.98
C ILE A 44 3.70 14.78 -9.39
N LEU A 45 3.30 13.54 -9.68
CA LEU A 45 2.78 13.17 -11.01
C LEU A 45 1.49 13.92 -11.37
N LYS A 46 0.60 14.15 -10.40
CA LYS A 46 -0.60 14.97 -10.61
C LYS A 46 -0.29 16.38 -11.05
N LEU A 47 0.74 17.00 -10.46
CA LEU A 47 1.14 18.36 -10.79
C LEU A 47 1.89 18.43 -12.13
N ILE A 48 2.73 17.43 -12.44
CA ILE A 48 3.49 17.38 -13.70
C ILE A 48 2.57 17.12 -14.89
N VAL A 49 1.69 16.12 -14.80
CA VAL A 49 0.88 15.69 -15.95
C VAL A 49 -0.29 16.63 -16.22
N GLY A 50 -0.92 17.18 -15.17
CA GLY A 50 -1.95 18.21 -15.33
C GLY A 50 -3.19 17.77 -16.13
N ARG A 51 -3.44 16.45 -16.23
CA ARG A 51 -4.53 15.90 -17.06
C ARG A 51 -5.90 16.37 -16.56
N PRO A 52 -6.77 16.91 -17.44
CA PRO A 52 -8.15 17.26 -17.08
C PRO A 52 -8.97 16.00 -16.74
N ARG A 53 -9.84 16.12 -15.73
CA ARG A 53 -10.82 15.08 -15.37
C ARG A 53 -11.93 14.95 -16.41
N PRO A 54 -12.67 13.83 -16.45
CA PRO A 54 -13.83 13.69 -17.34
C PRO A 54 -14.89 14.78 -17.15
N ASP A 55 -15.05 15.28 -15.93
CA ASP A 55 -15.97 16.36 -15.56
C ASP A 55 -15.38 17.78 -15.72
N PHE A 56 -14.19 17.93 -16.31
CA PHE A 56 -13.47 19.20 -16.36
C PHE A 56 -14.23 20.32 -17.08
N PHE A 57 -15.00 19.99 -18.12
CA PHE A 57 -15.78 20.99 -18.86
C PHE A 57 -16.73 21.76 -17.94
N TRP A 58 -17.51 21.05 -17.13
CA TRP A 58 -18.49 21.64 -16.20
C TRP A 58 -17.84 22.38 -15.03
N ARG A 59 -16.60 22.03 -14.69
CA ARG A 59 -15.79 22.80 -13.73
C ARG A 59 -15.30 24.12 -14.32
N CYS A 60 -14.97 24.12 -15.61
CA CYS A 60 -14.45 25.27 -16.34
C CYS A 60 -15.57 26.25 -16.74
N PHE A 61 -16.71 25.74 -17.18
CA PHE A 61 -17.91 26.50 -17.59
C PHE A 61 -19.13 25.99 -16.81
N PRO A 62 -19.40 26.52 -15.61
CA PRO A 62 -20.52 26.06 -14.77
C PRO A 62 -21.91 26.31 -15.37
N ASP A 63 -22.02 27.30 -16.24
CA ASP A 63 -23.20 27.63 -17.04
C ASP A 63 -23.39 26.73 -18.28
N GLY A 64 -22.41 25.87 -18.56
CA GLY A 64 -22.38 25.01 -19.74
C GLY A 64 -22.16 25.75 -21.05
N GLN A 65 -21.88 27.06 -21.00
CA GLN A 65 -21.68 27.89 -22.18
C GLN A 65 -20.21 28.21 -22.35
N MET A 66 -19.64 27.76 -23.47
CA MET A 66 -18.25 28.04 -23.81
C MET A 66 -18.12 29.44 -24.40
N ASN A 67 -17.18 30.24 -23.89
CA ASN A 67 -16.87 31.53 -24.48
C ASN A 67 -15.88 31.39 -25.66
N PRO A 68 -15.89 32.33 -26.63
CA PRO A 68 -14.96 32.31 -27.76
C PRO A 68 -13.47 32.36 -27.36
N GLU A 69 -13.16 32.90 -26.19
CA GLU A 69 -11.80 33.01 -25.66
C GLU A 69 -11.28 31.72 -24.99
N PHE A 70 -12.11 30.68 -24.85
CA PHE A 70 -11.84 29.44 -24.14
C PHE A 70 -11.29 29.64 -22.70
N LYS A 71 -11.68 30.74 -22.04
CA LYS A 71 -11.26 31.06 -20.68
C LYS A 71 -12.28 30.53 -19.69
N CYS A 72 -11.84 29.67 -18.77
CA CYS A 72 -12.71 29.17 -17.71
C CYS A 72 -13.30 30.31 -16.88
N THR A 73 -14.60 30.20 -16.57
CA THR A 73 -15.38 31.16 -15.78
C THR A 73 -15.70 30.66 -14.37
N GLY A 74 -15.50 29.36 -14.11
CA GLY A 74 -15.71 28.73 -12.81
C GLY A 74 -14.70 29.11 -11.72
N ASP A 75 -14.89 28.55 -10.52
CA ASP A 75 -13.99 28.77 -9.38
C ASP A 75 -12.56 28.26 -9.70
N PRO A 76 -11.52 29.12 -9.61
CA PRO A 76 -10.13 28.75 -9.84
C PRO A 76 -9.65 27.53 -9.04
N ILE A 77 -10.15 27.32 -7.82
CA ILE A 77 -9.79 26.18 -6.97
C ILE A 77 -10.33 24.88 -7.58
N ILE A 78 -11.60 24.87 -8.00
CA ILE A 78 -12.27 23.72 -8.61
C ILE A 78 -11.66 23.40 -9.97
N ILE A 79 -11.34 24.42 -10.76
CA ILE A 79 -10.66 24.28 -12.05
C ILE A 79 -9.27 23.66 -11.85
N ARG A 80 -8.49 24.15 -10.88
CA ARG A 80 -7.16 23.61 -10.58
C ARG A 80 -7.24 22.16 -10.11
N ASP A 81 -8.23 21.80 -9.30
CA ASP A 81 -8.47 20.39 -8.92
C ASP A 81 -8.90 19.54 -10.12
N GLY A 82 -9.68 20.10 -11.04
CA GLY A 82 -10.08 19.47 -12.29
C GLY A 82 -8.91 19.11 -13.21
N LYS A 83 -7.75 19.76 -13.08
CA LYS A 83 -6.52 19.43 -13.80
C LYS A 83 -5.66 18.35 -13.13
N LYS A 84 -6.11 17.75 -12.02
CA LYS A 84 -5.35 16.75 -11.25
C LYS A 84 -5.92 15.34 -11.42
N SER A 85 -6.23 14.94 -12.66
CA SER A 85 -6.82 13.63 -12.93
C SER A 85 -5.79 12.49 -12.83
N PHE A 86 -4.67 12.58 -13.54
CA PHE A 86 -3.68 11.50 -13.61
C PHE A 86 -2.56 11.64 -12.57
N PRO A 87 -2.11 10.56 -11.92
CA PRO A 87 -2.82 9.29 -11.72
C PRO A 87 -3.89 9.44 -10.62
N SER A 88 -4.75 8.44 -10.45
CA SER A 88 -5.79 8.47 -9.40
C SER A 88 -5.16 8.28 -8.01
N GLY A 89 -5.26 9.31 -7.17
CA GLY A 89 -4.78 9.27 -5.78
C GLY A 89 -5.53 8.26 -4.92
N HIS A 90 -6.86 8.19 -5.07
CA HIS A 90 -7.68 7.21 -4.34
C HIS A 90 -7.29 5.78 -4.69
N SER A 91 -7.10 5.49 -5.97
CA SER A 91 -6.67 4.16 -6.43
C SER A 91 -5.28 3.81 -5.89
N SER A 92 -4.36 4.76 -6.01
CA SER A 92 -2.98 4.64 -5.55
C SER A 92 -2.89 4.36 -4.04
N PHE A 93 -3.54 5.19 -3.20
CA PHE A 93 -3.57 4.95 -1.76
C PHE A 93 -4.30 3.65 -1.39
N ALA A 94 -5.39 3.30 -2.07
CA ALA A 94 -6.12 2.06 -1.80
C ALA A 94 -5.23 0.84 -2.01
N PHE A 95 -4.53 0.75 -3.14
CA PHE A 95 -3.62 -0.35 -3.42
C PHE A 95 -2.35 -0.32 -2.56
N ALA A 96 -1.85 0.85 -2.18
CA ALA A 96 -0.71 0.93 -1.25
C ALA A 96 -1.07 0.38 0.14
N SER A 97 -2.24 0.75 0.66
CA SER A 97 -2.72 0.37 1.99
C SER A 97 -3.22 -1.07 2.06
N PHE A 98 -4.20 -1.43 1.24
CA PHE A 98 -4.75 -2.78 1.25
C PHE A 98 -3.79 -3.80 0.62
N GLY A 99 -2.90 -3.35 -0.27
CA GLY A 99 -1.77 -4.16 -0.73
C GLY A 99 -0.80 -4.47 0.42
N PHE A 100 -0.50 -3.50 1.30
CA PHE A 100 0.28 -3.77 2.51
C PHE A 100 -0.43 -4.82 3.39
N ILE A 101 -1.73 -4.64 3.66
CA ILE A 101 -2.51 -5.59 4.46
C ILE A 101 -2.46 -6.99 3.84
N ALA A 102 -2.66 -7.09 2.51
CA ALA A 102 -2.58 -8.36 1.80
C ALA A 102 -1.21 -9.02 1.99
N LEU A 103 -0.11 -8.30 1.71
CA LEU A 103 1.25 -8.82 1.86
C LEU A 103 1.56 -9.23 3.31
N TYR A 104 1.16 -8.40 4.28
CA TYR A 104 1.35 -8.66 5.70
C TYR A 104 0.60 -9.92 6.15
N LEU A 105 -0.68 -10.07 5.81
CA LEU A 105 -1.45 -11.27 6.09
C LEU A 105 -0.87 -12.51 5.39
N ALA A 106 -0.42 -12.36 4.14
CA ALA A 106 0.19 -13.46 3.40
C ALA A 106 1.46 -13.99 4.09
N GLY A 107 2.30 -13.08 4.59
CA GLY A 107 3.48 -13.43 5.39
C GLY A 107 3.12 -14.10 6.70
N LYS A 108 2.22 -13.50 7.49
CA LYS A 108 1.79 -14.03 8.80
C LYS A 108 1.11 -15.39 8.73
N LEU A 109 0.37 -15.66 7.66
CA LEU A 109 -0.33 -16.93 7.48
C LEU A 109 0.51 -17.95 6.68
N HIS A 110 1.73 -17.61 6.27
CA HIS A 110 2.58 -18.43 5.39
C HIS A 110 1.86 -18.85 4.10
N THR A 111 1.07 -17.94 3.52
CA THR A 111 0.13 -18.24 2.41
C THR A 111 0.84 -18.83 1.19
N PHE A 112 2.04 -18.35 0.88
CA PHE A 112 2.82 -18.77 -0.29
C PHE A 112 4.06 -19.60 0.06
N SER A 113 4.36 -19.76 1.35
CA SER A 113 5.44 -20.60 1.83
C SER A 113 5.03 -22.08 1.83
N LEU A 114 6.00 -22.99 1.81
CA LEU A 114 5.75 -24.43 1.80
C LEU A 114 4.85 -24.88 2.97
N ALA A 115 4.94 -24.20 4.11
CA ALA A 115 4.15 -24.47 5.30
C ALA A 115 2.64 -24.17 5.15
N GLY A 116 2.23 -23.30 4.22
CA GLY A 116 0.83 -22.90 4.05
C GLY A 116 0.28 -23.04 2.63
N LYS A 117 1.11 -23.40 1.65
CA LYS A 117 0.70 -23.61 0.26
C LYS A 117 -0.37 -24.71 0.17
N GLY A 118 -1.38 -24.49 -0.68
CA GLY A 118 -2.50 -25.44 -0.90
C GLY A 118 -3.71 -25.20 -0.01
N GLN A 119 -3.67 -24.26 0.95
CA GLN A 119 -4.82 -23.92 1.78
C GLN A 119 -5.58 -22.71 1.23
N SER A 120 -6.72 -22.95 0.57
CA SER A 120 -7.48 -21.91 -0.15
C SER A 120 -7.92 -20.75 0.74
N TRP A 121 -8.28 -21.00 2.00
CA TRP A 121 -8.72 -19.93 2.90
C TRP A 121 -7.63 -18.87 3.12
N LYS A 122 -6.35 -19.25 3.17
CA LYS A 122 -5.21 -18.32 3.27
C LYS A 122 -5.09 -17.45 2.02
N LEU A 123 -5.27 -18.04 0.85
CA LEU A 123 -5.32 -17.29 -0.40
C LEU A 123 -6.50 -16.31 -0.43
N CYS A 124 -7.69 -16.72 0.03
CA CYS A 124 -8.83 -15.83 0.16
C CYS A 124 -8.55 -14.65 1.10
N THR A 125 -7.87 -14.88 2.23
CA THR A 125 -7.48 -13.78 3.14
C THR A 125 -6.50 -12.81 2.52
N PHE A 126 -5.62 -13.26 1.62
CA PHE A 126 -4.72 -12.40 0.85
C PHE A 126 -5.46 -11.61 -0.24
N LEU A 127 -6.38 -12.25 -0.96
CA LEU A 127 -7.12 -11.61 -2.07
C LEU A 127 -8.18 -10.63 -1.60
N LEU A 128 -8.81 -10.86 -0.44
CA LEU A 128 -9.91 -10.04 0.06
C LEU A 128 -9.54 -8.54 0.20
N PRO A 129 -8.43 -8.14 0.84
CA PRO A 129 -7.97 -6.74 0.85
C PRO A 129 -7.79 -6.15 -0.56
N LEU A 130 -7.24 -6.94 -1.51
CA LEU A 130 -7.04 -6.48 -2.88
C LEU A 130 -8.36 -6.26 -3.62
N CYS A 131 -9.36 -7.11 -3.39
CA CYS A 131 -10.71 -6.91 -3.90
C CYS A 131 -11.34 -5.62 -3.33
N ILE A 132 -11.14 -5.32 -2.05
CA ILE A 132 -11.59 -4.05 -1.44
C ILE A 132 -10.86 -2.85 -2.05
N ALA A 133 -9.55 -2.97 -2.32
CA ALA A 133 -8.80 -1.93 -3.01
C ALA A 133 -9.37 -1.69 -4.42
N LEU A 134 -9.71 -2.77 -5.12
CA LEU A 134 -10.29 -2.72 -6.46
C LEU A 134 -11.66 -2.05 -6.47
N THR A 135 -12.55 -2.34 -5.50
CA THR A 135 -13.86 -1.66 -5.45
C THR A 135 -13.72 -0.16 -5.18
N ILE A 136 -12.79 0.25 -4.30
CA ILE A 136 -12.46 1.66 -4.08
C ILE A 136 -11.92 2.30 -5.35
N ALA A 137 -11.02 1.61 -6.07
CA ALA A 137 -10.47 2.08 -7.34
C ALA A 137 -11.55 2.28 -8.42
N LEU A 138 -12.41 1.28 -8.61
CA LEU A 138 -13.49 1.30 -9.60
C LEU A 138 -14.56 2.35 -9.28
N SER A 139 -14.80 2.68 -8.01
CA SER A 139 -15.72 3.78 -7.66
C SER A 139 -15.33 5.10 -8.33
N ARG A 140 -14.04 5.33 -8.59
CA ARG A 140 -13.52 6.56 -9.20
C ARG A 140 -13.83 6.71 -10.68
N THR A 141 -14.09 5.60 -11.39
CA THR A 141 -14.61 5.66 -12.76
C THR A 141 -16.12 5.89 -12.77
N CYS A 142 -16.85 5.30 -11.81
CA CYS A 142 -18.31 5.48 -11.71
C CYS A 142 -18.69 6.93 -11.39
N ASP A 143 -17.91 7.60 -10.56
CA ASP A 143 -18.17 8.99 -10.17
C ASP A 143 -17.64 10.02 -11.20
N TYR A 144 -17.17 9.59 -12.38
CA TYR A 144 -16.58 10.44 -13.43
C TYR A 144 -15.39 11.32 -12.99
N HIS A 145 -14.76 11.01 -11.87
CA HIS A 145 -13.58 11.75 -11.39
C HIS A 145 -12.30 11.38 -12.14
N HIS A 146 -12.21 10.16 -12.66
CA HIS A 146 -11.00 9.62 -13.27
C HIS A 146 -11.32 8.78 -14.50
N HIS A 147 -10.43 8.85 -15.49
CA HIS A 147 -10.43 7.90 -16.58
C HIS A 147 -9.88 6.56 -16.07
N TRP A 148 -10.25 5.47 -16.73
CA TRP A 148 -9.77 4.14 -16.34
C TRP A 148 -8.24 4.03 -16.34
N GLN A 149 -7.52 4.75 -17.23
CA GLN A 149 -6.05 4.73 -17.22
C GLN A 149 -5.47 5.36 -15.94
N ASP A 150 -6.09 6.43 -15.44
CA ASP A 150 -5.65 7.11 -14.22
C ASP A 150 -5.79 6.16 -13.02
N VAL A 151 -6.86 5.36 -13.01
CA VAL A 151 -7.13 4.34 -12.00
C VAL A 151 -6.14 3.19 -12.10
N VAL A 152 -5.94 2.61 -13.28
CA VAL A 152 -5.00 1.49 -13.49
C VAL A 152 -3.58 1.88 -13.10
N ILE A 153 -3.07 3.01 -13.61
CA ILE A 153 -1.71 3.46 -13.28
C ILE A 153 -1.60 3.83 -11.80
N GLY A 154 -2.61 4.47 -11.22
CA GLY A 154 -2.66 4.73 -9.79
C GLY A 154 -2.53 3.44 -8.97
N SER A 155 -3.32 2.42 -9.28
CA SER A 155 -3.25 1.11 -8.62
C SER A 155 -1.88 0.44 -8.73
N VAL A 156 -1.27 0.48 -9.92
CA VAL A 156 0.06 -0.09 -10.15
C VAL A 156 1.11 0.63 -9.30
N ILE A 157 1.12 1.97 -9.30
CA ILE A 157 2.05 2.76 -8.48
C ILE A 157 1.91 2.37 -7.00
N GLY A 158 0.68 2.36 -6.48
CA GLY A 158 0.40 2.02 -5.10
C GLY A 158 0.86 0.62 -4.72
N TYR A 159 0.53 -0.38 -5.54
CA TYR A 159 0.90 -1.77 -5.29
C TYR A 159 2.43 -1.99 -5.40
N CYS A 160 3.08 -1.40 -6.40
CA CYS A 160 4.53 -1.52 -6.56
C CYS A 160 5.29 -0.90 -5.39
N LEU A 161 4.92 0.31 -4.96
CA LEU A 161 5.59 0.99 -3.84
C LEU A 161 5.40 0.24 -2.53
N THR A 162 4.18 -0.23 -2.23
CA THR A 162 3.94 -1.00 -1.01
C THR A 162 4.66 -2.34 -1.05
N TYR A 163 4.74 -3.01 -2.21
CA TYR A 163 5.53 -4.22 -2.38
C TYR A 163 7.01 -3.97 -2.08
N VAL A 164 7.63 -2.95 -2.69
CA VAL A 164 9.04 -2.62 -2.46
C VAL A 164 9.30 -2.30 -1.00
N CYS A 165 8.46 -1.48 -0.37
CA CYS A 165 8.59 -1.13 1.05
C CYS A 165 8.41 -2.36 1.94
N TYR A 166 7.40 -3.20 1.69
CA TYR A 166 7.20 -4.45 2.43
C TYR A 166 8.43 -5.37 2.31
N ARG A 167 8.95 -5.56 1.09
CA ARG A 167 10.15 -6.38 0.85
C ARG A 167 11.42 -5.79 1.47
N HIS A 168 11.46 -4.50 1.75
CA HIS A 168 12.55 -3.88 2.50
C HIS A 168 12.57 -4.29 3.98
N TYR A 169 11.39 -4.51 4.59
CA TYR A 169 11.26 -4.86 6.00
C TYR A 169 11.09 -6.37 6.27
N TYR A 170 10.50 -7.11 5.34
CA TYR A 170 10.17 -8.54 5.47
C TYR A 170 10.85 -9.39 4.38
N PRO A 171 11.04 -10.71 4.57
CA PRO A 171 11.44 -11.67 3.54
C PRO A 171 10.36 -11.98 2.51
N SER A 172 10.73 -12.69 1.45
CA SER A 172 9.81 -13.02 0.36
C SER A 172 8.71 -13.95 0.87
N LEU A 173 7.53 -13.90 0.28
CA LEU A 173 6.36 -14.62 0.80
C LEU A 173 6.45 -16.14 0.68
N ASP A 174 7.36 -16.63 -0.14
CA ASP A 174 7.73 -18.05 -0.29
C ASP A 174 8.78 -18.52 0.73
N SER A 175 9.44 -17.59 1.42
CA SER A 175 10.43 -17.90 2.47
C SER A 175 9.78 -18.66 3.64
N PRO A 176 10.50 -19.58 4.30
CA PRO A 176 10.03 -20.19 5.55
C PRO A 176 9.90 -19.17 6.69
N TYR A 177 10.53 -18.00 6.57
CA TYR A 177 10.53 -16.94 7.59
C TYR A 177 9.75 -15.68 7.16
N CYS A 178 8.80 -15.82 6.23
CA CYS A 178 8.02 -14.71 5.69
C CYS A 178 7.15 -13.97 6.74
N ASP A 179 6.93 -14.59 7.89
CA ASP A 179 6.19 -14.04 9.03
C ASP A 179 7.02 -13.08 9.89
N LYS A 180 8.36 -13.12 9.80
CA LYS A 180 9.25 -12.32 10.65
C LYS A 180 9.92 -11.18 9.87
N PRO A 181 10.07 -9.98 10.46
CA PRO A 181 10.85 -8.92 9.83
C PRO A 181 12.35 -9.24 9.87
N TYR A 182 13.13 -8.64 8.96
CA TYR A 182 14.59 -8.87 8.87
C TYR A 182 15.32 -8.57 10.18
N VAL A 183 14.92 -7.52 10.91
CA VAL A 183 15.51 -7.18 12.21
C VAL A 183 15.37 -8.33 13.21
N ALA A 184 14.20 -8.98 13.27
CA ALA A 184 13.98 -10.11 14.16
C ALA A 184 14.85 -11.32 13.78
N LEU A 185 15.04 -11.56 12.48
CA LEU A 185 15.91 -12.63 11.98
C LEU A 185 17.39 -12.38 12.31
N THR A 186 17.86 -11.15 12.15
CA THR A 186 19.23 -10.77 12.52
C THR A 186 19.47 -10.96 14.01
N LEU A 187 18.53 -10.53 14.86
CA LEU A 187 18.61 -10.72 16.31
C LEU A 187 18.63 -12.21 16.68
N GLN A 188 17.82 -13.03 16.01
CA GLN A 188 17.81 -14.48 16.22
C GLN A 188 19.17 -15.09 15.87
N VAL A 189 19.71 -14.82 14.68
CA VAL A 189 21.03 -15.32 14.24
C VAL A 189 22.14 -14.90 15.21
N GLN A 190 22.14 -13.66 15.67
CA GLN A 190 23.12 -13.17 16.64
C GLN A 190 23.01 -13.93 17.98
N SER A 191 21.80 -14.17 18.47
CA SER A 191 21.57 -14.91 19.71
C SER A 191 22.02 -16.38 19.61
N ASP A 192 21.76 -17.02 18.47
CA ASP A 192 22.14 -18.41 18.20
C ASP A 192 23.66 -18.55 18.10
N THR A 193 24.33 -17.59 17.45
CA THR A 193 25.81 -17.55 17.33
C THR A 193 26.47 -17.40 18.71
N VAL A 194 25.97 -16.48 19.55
CA VAL A 194 26.49 -16.29 20.91
C VAL A 194 26.31 -17.56 21.77
N ARG A 195 25.16 -18.24 21.63
CA ARG A 195 24.90 -19.50 22.34
C ARG A 195 25.83 -20.62 21.87
N SER A 196 26.08 -20.73 20.57
CA SER A 196 27.02 -21.71 20.00
C SER A 196 28.43 -21.52 20.57
N ASN A 197 28.95 -20.30 20.54
CA ASN A 197 30.29 -19.99 21.05
C ASN A 197 30.44 -20.30 22.55
N LYS A 198 29.41 -20.00 23.37
CA LYS A 198 29.40 -20.36 24.80
C LYS A 198 29.44 -21.87 25.00
N ASN A 199 28.67 -22.63 24.24
CA ASN A 199 28.66 -24.09 24.33
C ASN A 199 30.00 -24.69 23.90
N GLU A 200 30.66 -24.11 22.90
CA GLU A 200 32.02 -24.51 22.54
C GLU A 200 33.01 -24.21 23.66
N GLN A 201 33.00 -23.04 24.28
CA GLN A 201 33.88 -22.75 25.42
C GLN A 201 33.69 -23.70 26.59
N ILE A 202 32.46 -24.09 26.91
CA ILE A 202 32.17 -25.06 27.98
C ILE A 202 32.74 -26.45 27.66
N LYS A 203 32.82 -26.85 26.38
CA LYS A 203 33.38 -28.16 26.01
C LYS A 203 34.90 -28.28 26.22
N TRP A 204 35.61 -27.15 26.34
CA TRP A 204 37.06 -27.11 26.51
C TRP A 204 37.52 -26.90 27.96
N ILE A 205 36.58 -26.91 28.91
CA ILE A 205 36.82 -26.84 30.36
C ILE A 205 36.45 -28.19 30.98
#